data_AF-A0A6L6QEU0-F1
#
_entry.id   AF-A0A6L6QEU0-F1
#
_cell.length_a   1.000
_cell.length_b   1.000
_cell.length_c   1.000
_cell.angle_alpha   90.00
_cell.angle_beta   90.00
_cell.angle_gamma   90.00
#
_symmetry.space_group_name_H-M   'P 1'
#
loop_
_entity.id
_entity.type
_entity.pdbx_description
1 polymer ?
#
loop_
_entity_poly.entity_id
_entity_poly.type
_entity_poly.pdbx_seq_one_letter_code
_entity_poly.pdbx_strand_id
1 'polypeptide(L)'
;MKAEELFLIEVAKIHRYWVKTATQVLTDESADLFAFENEDGIRQLQAAIKSANCQEQVESFIDQISAGVVHSILAGLDGSGSLKEISGVSLVDVDGQPLVTYLHELWPDHYMNQTSSS
;
A
#
# COMPACT_ATOMS: atom_id res chain seq x y z
N MET A 1 3.32 23.09 0.38
CA MET A 1 2.76 21.74 0.31
C MET A 1 1.86 21.60 1.52
N LYS A 2 0.59 21.25 1.33
CA LYS A 2 -0.36 21.10 2.44
C LYS A 2 -0.02 19.85 3.26
N ALA A 3 -0.48 19.78 4.51
CA ALA A 3 -0.18 18.65 5.41
C ALA A 3 -0.68 17.31 4.83
N GLU A 4 -1.82 17.34 4.14
CA GLU A 4 -2.43 16.20 3.46
C GLU A 4 -1.56 15.68 2.31
N GLU A 5 -0.98 16.59 1.52
CA GLU A 5 -0.10 16.23 0.41
C GLU A 5 1.17 15.53 0.94
N LEU A 6 1.75 16.04 2.03
CA LEU A 6 2.89 15.42 2.69
C LEU A 6 2.54 14.04 3.24
N PHE A 7 1.40 13.93 3.92
CA PHE A 7 0.89 12.66 4.43
C PHE A 7 0.71 11.63 3.29
N LEU A 8 0.03 12.00 2.20
CA LEU A 8 -0.20 11.12 1.05
C LEU A 8 1.11 10.73 0.34
N ILE A 9 2.10 11.62 0.29
CA ILE A 9 3.44 11.29 -0.23
C ILE A 9 4.11 10.22 0.63
N GLU A 10 4.03 10.30 1.96
CA GLU A 10 4.60 9.28 2.84
C GLU A 10 3.84 7.96 2.73
N VAL A 11 2.51 7.99 2.65
CA VAL A 11 1.69 6.80 2.39
C VAL A 11 2.09 6.14 1.06
N ALA A 12 2.32 6.92 0.01
CA ALA A 12 2.80 6.41 -1.28
C ALA A 12 4.21 5.80 -1.22
N LYS A 13 5.10 6.30 -0.35
CA LYS A 13 6.42 5.68 -0.13
C LYS A 13 6.29 4.34 0.60
N ILE A 14 5.46 4.29 1.65
CA ILE A 14 5.19 3.07 2.42
C ILE A 14 4.57 2.00 1.53
N HIS A 15 3.58 2.37 0.73
CA HIS A 15 2.93 1.47 -0.22
C HIS A 15 3.93 0.86 -1.21
N ARG A 16 4.72 1.69 -1.90
CA ARG A 16 5.76 1.22 -2.83
C ARG A 16 6.82 0.33 -2.17
N TYR A 17 7.23 0.67 -0.95
CA TYR A 17 8.14 -0.17 -0.18
C TYR A 17 7.57 -1.58 0.00
N TRP A 18 6.28 -1.68 0.37
CA TRP A 18 5.62 -2.96 0.57
C TRP A 18 5.34 -3.72 -0.74
N VAL A 19 4.99 -3.03 -1.83
CA VAL A 19 4.88 -3.65 -3.16
C VAL A 19 6.21 -4.28 -3.56
N LYS A 20 7.31 -3.52 -3.46
CA LYS A 20 8.66 -4.03 -3.74
C LYS A 20 9.02 -5.20 -2.84
N THR A 21 8.81 -5.07 -1.52
CA THR A 21 9.16 -6.11 -0.55
C THR A 21 8.38 -7.40 -0.81
N ALA A 22 7.07 -7.32 -1.01
CA ALA A 22 6.23 -8.49 -1.28
C ALA A 22 6.59 -9.13 -2.63
N THR A 23 6.88 -8.32 -3.66
CA THR A 23 7.34 -8.82 -4.96
C THR A 23 8.66 -9.57 -4.80
N GLN A 24 9.65 -8.97 -4.15
CA GLN A 24 10.94 -9.62 -3.88
C GLN A 24 10.78 -10.95 -3.14
N VAL A 25 9.96 -10.98 -2.09
CA VAL A 25 9.66 -12.21 -1.36
C VAL A 25 9.06 -13.29 -2.27
N LEU A 26 8.22 -12.93 -3.24
CA LEU A 26 7.59 -13.90 -4.13
C LEU A 26 8.38 -14.24 -5.39
N THR A 27 9.36 -13.42 -5.79
CA THR A 27 10.09 -13.61 -7.05
C THR A 27 11.56 -13.95 -6.88
N ASP A 28 12.15 -13.69 -5.71
CA ASP A 28 13.56 -13.98 -5.42
C ASP A 28 13.68 -15.24 -4.54
N GLU A 29 14.11 -16.34 -5.14
CA GLU A 29 14.37 -17.61 -4.44
C GLU A 29 15.45 -17.49 -3.35
N SER A 30 16.28 -16.45 -3.38
CA SER A 30 17.30 -16.18 -2.34
C SER A 30 16.79 -15.34 -1.17
N ALA A 31 15.52 -14.87 -1.21
CA ALA A 31 14.94 -14.09 -0.14
C ALA A 31 15.01 -14.84 1.21
N ASP A 32 15.37 -14.10 2.26
CA ASP A 32 15.30 -14.58 3.64
C ASP A 32 13.84 -14.62 4.08
N LEU A 33 13.34 -15.82 4.35
CA LEU A 33 11.96 -16.08 4.73
C LEU A 33 11.80 -16.36 6.24
N PHE A 34 12.85 -16.12 7.05
CA PHE A 34 12.84 -16.41 8.49
C PHE A 34 11.68 -15.74 9.24
N ALA A 35 11.19 -14.60 8.76
CA ALA A 35 10.09 -13.87 9.37
C ALA A 35 8.69 -14.39 8.98
N PHE A 36 8.57 -15.36 8.07
CA PHE A 36 7.30 -15.87 7.58
C PHE A 36 6.96 -17.23 8.21
N GLU A 37 5.74 -17.36 8.72
CA GLU A 37 5.26 -18.59 9.34
C GLU A 37 5.09 -19.75 8.35
N ASN A 38 4.98 -19.45 7.05
CA ASN A 38 4.74 -20.43 5.98
C ASN A 38 5.81 -20.35 4.89
N GLU A 39 7.06 -20.66 5.24
CA GLU A 39 8.18 -20.66 4.30
C GLU A 39 7.93 -21.59 3.10
N ASP A 40 7.55 -22.85 3.34
CA ASP A 40 7.35 -23.86 2.29
C ASP A 40 6.31 -23.41 1.24
N GLY A 41 5.21 -22.80 1.69
CA GLY A 41 4.19 -22.25 0.79
C GLY A 41 4.73 -21.13 -0.07
N ILE A 42 5.55 -20.23 0.49
CA ILE A 42 6.18 -19.15 -0.27
C ILE A 42 7.18 -19.72 -1.29
N ARG A 43 7.99 -20.71 -0.91
CA ARG A 43 8.91 -21.40 -1.83
C ARG A 43 8.18 -22.03 -3.02
N GLN A 44 7.02 -22.65 -2.78
CA GLN A 44 6.19 -23.20 -3.86
C GLN A 44 5.67 -22.10 -4.80
N LEU A 45 5.23 -20.96 -4.25
CA LEU A 45 4.81 -19.82 -5.07
C LEU A 45 5.96 -19.25 -5.89
N GLN A 46 7.15 -19.07 -5.31
CA GLN A 46 8.35 -18.61 -6.02
C GLN A 46 8.66 -19.50 -7.23
N ALA A 47 8.67 -20.82 -7.03
CA ALA A 47 8.91 -21.79 -8.10
C ALA A 47 7.83 -21.72 -9.20
N ALA A 48 6.56 -21.60 -8.82
CA ALA A 48 5.45 -21.49 -9.75
C ALA A 48 5.50 -20.20 -10.59
N ILE A 49 5.77 -19.06 -9.95
CA ILE A 49 5.91 -17.75 -10.60
C ILE A 49 7.08 -17.75 -11.58
N LYS A 50 8.23 -18.29 -11.16
CA LYS A 50 9.42 -18.41 -12.02
C LYS A 50 9.15 -19.31 -13.22
N SER A 51 8.51 -20.47 -13.02
CA SER A 51 8.15 -21.41 -14.09
C SER A 51 7.18 -20.78 -15.10
N ALA A 52 6.22 -19.99 -14.61
CA ALA A 52 5.26 -19.28 -15.45
C ALA A 52 5.83 -18.00 -16.10
N ASN A 53 7.03 -17.55 -15.70
CA ASN A 53 7.66 -16.30 -16.14
C ASN A 53 6.71 -15.09 -16.03
N CYS A 54 6.07 -14.96 -14.86
CA CYS A 54 5.00 -13.97 -14.63
C CYS A 54 5.30 -12.95 -13.51
N GLN A 55 6.58 -12.65 -13.27
CA GLN A 55 7.03 -11.78 -12.19
C GLN A 55 6.42 -10.37 -12.27
N GLU A 56 6.37 -9.78 -13.47
CA GLU A 56 5.79 -8.44 -13.69
C GLU A 56 4.28 -8.42 -13.38
N GLN A 57 3.56 -9.50 -13.72
CA GLN A 57 2.14 -9.62 -13.42
C GLN A 57 1.88 -9.78 -11.92
N VAL A 58 2.78 -10.47 -11.20
CA VAL A 58 2.72 -10.56 -9.74
C VAL A 58 2.93 -9.19 -9.10
N GLU A 59 3.95 -8.44 -9.53
CA GLU A 59 4.18 -7.08 -9.04
C GLU A 59 2.95 -6.20 -9.27
N SER A 60 2.43 -6.19 -10.50
CA SER A 60 1.22 -5.42 -10.85
C SER A 60 -0.01 -5.84 -10.03
N PHE A 61 -0.15 -7.12 -9.71
CA PHE A 61 -1.28 -7.62 -8.91
C PHE A 61 -1.17 -7.17 -7.44
N ILE A 62 0.02 -7.29 -6.85
CA ILE A 62 0.31 -6.83 -5.49
C ILE A 62 0.06 -5.33 -5.39
N ASP A 63 0.54 -4.57 -6.36
CA ASP A 63 0.38 -3.12 -6.47
C ASP A 63 -1.10 -2.71 -6.44
N GLN A 64 -1.93 -3.31 -7.29
CA GLN A 64 -3.37 -3.03 -7.37
C GLN A 64 -4.13 -3.41 -6.09
N ILE A 65 -3.89 -4.59 -5.53
CA ILE A 65 -4.59 -5.03 -4.29
C ILE A 65 -4.20 -4.14 -3.12
N SER A 66 -2.90 -3.87 -2.95
CA SER A 66 -2.42 -3.05 -1.84
C SER A 66 -2.87 -1.59 -1.97
N ALA A 67 -2.98 -1.05 -3.20
CA ALA A 67 -3.57 0.27 -3.43
C ALA A 67 -5.05 0.33 -3.01
N GLY A 68 -5.81 -0.73 -3.25
CA GLY A 68 -7.19 -0.86 -2.76
C GLY A 68 -7.31 -0.91 -1.23
N VAL A 69 -6.35 -1.58 -0.56
CA VAL A 69 -6.25 -1.59 0.90
C VAL A 69 -5.96 -0.19 1.45
N VAL A 70 -4.97 0.52 0.87
CA VAL A 70 -4.64 1.90 1.27
C VAL A 70 -5.85 2.81 1.10
N HIS A 71 -6.53 2.75 -0.05
CA HIS A 71 -7.75 3.51 -0.28
C HIS A 71 -8.82 3.24 0.79
N SER A 72 -9.03 1.97 1.14
CA SER A 72 -10.01 1.58 2.16
C SER A 72 -9.64 2.10 3.56
N ILE A 73 -8.36 2.10 3.92
CA ILE A 73 -7.87 2.68 5.18
C ILE A 73 -8.13 4.18 5.20
N LEU A 74 -7.78 4.89 4.12
CA LEU A 74 -8.01 6.33 4.00
C LEU A 74 -9.50 6.67 4.08
N ALA A 75 -10.37 5.88 3.43
CA ALA A 75 -11.81 6.07 3.45
C ALA A 75 -12.39 5.88 4.86
N GLY A 76 -11.82 4.95 5.64
CA GLY A 76 -12.13 4.78 7.06
C GLY A 76 -11.71 6.00 7.91
N LEU A 77 -10.52 6.55 7.64
CA LEU A 77 -10.00 7.75 8.33
C LEU A 77 -10.79 9.01 7.98
N ASP A 78 -11.32 9.11 6.75
CA ASP A 78 -12.24 10.16 6.32
C ASP A 78 -13.62 10.07 6.99
N GLY A 79 -13.88 9.00 7.74
CA GLY A 79 -15.15 8.77 8.41
C GLY A 79 -16.27 8.45 7.42
N SER A 80 -15.98 7.79 6.30
CA SER A 80 -17.01 7.25 5.42
C SER A 80 -17.61 5.97 6.01
N GLY A 81 -18.93 5.77 5.84
CA GLY A 81 -19.64 4.57 6.28
C GLY A 81 -19.95 4.48 7.80
N SER A 82 -20.16 3.26 8.28
CA SER A 82 -20.52 2.94 9.67
C SER A 82 -19.39 3.20 10.69
N LEU A 83 -18.16 3.40 10.22
CA LEU A 83 -16.99 3.68 11.05
C LEU A 83 -17.04 5.06 11.70
N LYS A 84 -17.78 6.02 11.13
CA LYS A 84 -17.96 7.35 11.73
C LYS A 84 -18.64 7.30 13.10
N GLU A 85 -19.43 6.25 13.34
CA GLU A 85 -20.12 6.01 14.62
C GLU A 85 -19.26 5.22 15.62
N ILE A 86 -18.16 4.59 15.17
CA ILE A 86 -17.37 3.63 15.97
C ILE A 86 -15.96 4.18 16.29
N SER A 87 -15.33 4.93 15.39
CA SER A 87 -13.97 5.43 15.57
C SER A 87 -13.93 6.96 15.60
N GLY A 88 -13.76 7.52 16.81
CA GLY A 88 -13.49 8.95 17.03
C GLY A 88 -12.06 9.38 16.73
N VAL A 89 -11.40 8.79 15.73
CA VAL A 89 -10.03 9.12 15.35
C VAL A 89 -10.06 10.25 14.33
N SER A 90 -9.45 11.38 14.67
CA SER A 90 -9.25 12.51 13.75
C SER A 90 -7.75 12.66 13.50
N LEU A 91 -7.37 12.68 12.22
CA LEU A 91 -6.00 13.05 11.83
C LEU A 91 -5.86 14.56 11.94
N VAL A 92 -4.83 15.00 12.66
CA VAL A 92 -4.46 16.40 12.76
C VAL A 92 -2.99 16.57 12.39
N ASP A 93 -2.64 17.75 11.88
CA ASP A 93 -1.27 18.13 11.65
C ASP A 93 -0.55 18.49 12.97
N VAL A 94 0.71 18.90 12.86
CA VAL A 94 1.55 19.26 14.01
C VAL A 94 1.02 20.47 14.80
N ASP A 95 0.18 21.30 14.18
CA ASP A 95 -0.44 22.48 14.75
C ASP A 95 -1.85 22.19 15.29
N GLY A 96 -2.27 20.91 15.25
CA GLY A 96 -3.58 20.46 15.69
C GLY A 96 -4.72 20.77 14.71
N GLN A 97 -4.41 21.19 13.48
CA GLN A 97 -5.43 21.39 12.45
C GLN A 97 -5.84 20.05 11.84
N PRO A 98 -7.14 19.77 11.68
CA PRO A 98 -7.59 18.56 11.01
C PRO A 98 -7.04 18.46 9.58
N LEU A 99 -6.56 17.29 9.20
CA LEU A 99 -6.35 16.99 7.78
C LEU A 99 -7.72 16.97 7.09
N VAL A 100 -7.83 17.54 5.88
CA VAL A 100 -9.11 17.64 5.15
C VAL A 100 -9.80 16.28 5.06
N THR A 101 -11.13 16.30 5.10
CA THR A 101 -11.97 15.17 4.68
C THR A 101 -11.65 14.80 3.21
N TYR A 102 -11.80 13.53 2.85
CA TYR A 102 -11.63 12.98 1.49
C TYR A 102 -10.19 12.63 1.05
N LEU A 103 -9.30 12.25 1.99
CA LEU A 103 -7.97 11.70 1.70
C LEU A 103 -8.02 10.53 0.69
N HIS A 104 -9.03 9.66 0.77
CA HIS A 104 -9.21 8.54 -0.16
C HIS A 104 -9.50 8.96 -1.60
N GLU A 105 -10.10 10.15 -1.81
CA GLU A 105 -10.37 10.72 -3.12
C GLU A 105 -9.11 11.35 -3.73
N LEU A 106 -8.22 11.89 -2.89
CA LEU A 106 -6.93 12.43 -3.32
C LEU A 106 -5.90 11.34 -3.65
N TRP A 107 -6.02 10.16 -3.02
CA TRP A 107 -5.06 9.08 -3.15
C TRP A 107 -4.72 8.68 -4.61
N PRO A 108 -5.69 8.46 -5.52
CA PRO A 108 -5.38 8.07 -6.90
C PRO A 108 -4.45 9.04 -7.61
N ASP A 109 -4.64 10.35 -7.42
CA ASP A 109 -3.82 11.38 -8.05
C ASP A 109 -2.39 11.37 -7.51
N HIS A 110 -2.22 11.18 -6.21
CA HIS A 110 -0.89 11.10 -5.58
C HIS A 110 -0.17 9.79 -5.88
N TYR A 111 -0.91 8.72 -6.07
CA TYR A 111 -0.40 7.40 -6.44
C TYR A 111 0.04 7.35 -7.92
N MET A 112 -0.80 7.82 -8.85
CA MET A 112 -0.53 7.76 -10.30
C MET A 112 0.52 8.77 -10.77
N ASN A 113 0.62 9.95 -10.13
CA ASN A 113 1.60 10.96 -10.54
C ASN A 113 3.04 10.59 -10.16
N GLN A 114 3.26 9.58 -9.32
CA GLN A 114 4.60 9.14 -8.92
C GLN A 114 5.09 7.87 -9.64
N THR A 115 4.22 7.17 -10.38
CA THR A 115 4.62 6.03 -11.23
C THR A 115 5.19 6.49 -12.59
N SER A 116 4.90 7.73 -13.00
CA SER A 116 5.34 8.33 -14.27
C SER A 116 6.75 8.95 -14.25
N SER A 117 7.45 8.91 -13.11
CA SER A 117 8.78 9.54 -12.93
C SER A 117 9.93 8.53 -12.85
N SER A 118 9.79 7.38 -13.52
CA SER A 118 10.81 6.33 -13.60
C SER A 118 11.70 6.50 -14.83
#